data_AF-A0A5N4B6H2-F1
#
_entry.id   AF-A0A5N4B6H2-F1
#
_cell.length_a   1.000
_cell.length_b   1.000
_cell.length_c   1.000
_cell.angle_alpha   90.00
_cell.angle_beta   90.00
_cell.angle_gamma   90.00
#
_symmetry.space_group_name_H-M   'P 1'
#
loop_
_entity.id
_entity.type
_entity.pdbx_description
1 polymer ?
#
loop_
_entity_poly.entity_id
_entity_poly.type
_entity_poly.pdbx_seq_one_letter_code
_entity_poly.pdbx_strand_id
1 'polypeptide(L)'
;MIFIYCFCQLDTFQFFNVINMWKKLYFFLYLVIMAQDSNSSLLSFQRNEREETKNCPVPDKSSLKISSSLLGKLMLLSALMCLIILGIIKGILGLCCCAPVGMWSLGALIDLPRPIDSYQEGELAHIPVVYDQTGWPVHPETGQRTVRALPKKTEFFLNTVFFLAYPLAVLVSICSACCFKESAEHESGCYKCVNTVVFNTCVPSASGKESGDVLPIYSDDDASQEIKDTHYVVNQMRYSQQSLINKSSWYS
;
A
#
# COMPACT_ATOMS: atom_id res chain seq x y z
N MET A 1 -6.80 9.62 -34.91
CA MET A 1 -7.57 8.42 -35.33
C MET A 1 -7.15 7.12 -34.62
N ILE A 2 -5.93 6.99 -34.06
CA ILE A 2 -5.48 5.77 -33.36
C ILE A 2 -6.23 5.52 -32.02
N PHE A 3 -6.69 6.59 -31.35
CA PHE A 3 -7.47 6.48 -30.10
C PHE A 3 -8.85 5.79 -30.26
N ILE A 4 -9.43 5.77 -31.46
CA ILE A 4 -10.74 5.13 -31.71
C ILE A 4 -10.56 3.62 -31.94
N TYR A 5 -9.46 3.20 -32.56
CA TYR A 5 -9.20 1.77 -32.81
C TYR A 5 -8.83 1.00 -31.55
N CYS A 6 -8.14 1.62 -30.58
CA CYS A 6 -7.83 0.97 -29.31
C CYS A 6 -9.09 0.78 -28.43
N PHE A 7 -10.11 1.62 -28.61
CA PHE A 7 -11.43 1.44 -27.99
C PHE A 7 -12.24 0.26 -28.58
N CYS A 8 -11.88 -0.21 -29.78
CA CYS A 8 -12.64 -1.22 -30.51
C CYS A 8 -12.34 -2.67 -30.08
N GLN A 9 -11.32 -2.88 -29.25
CA GLN A 9 -10.90 -4.21 -28.78
C GLN A 9 -11.11 -4.43 -27.28
N LEU A 10 -11.60 -3.41 -26.56
CA LEU A 10 -12.31 -3.63 -25.30
C LEU A 10 -13.70 -4.15 -25.68
N ASP A 11 -14.08 -5.33 -25.19
CA ASP A 11 -15.43 -5.85 -25.29
C ASP A 11 -16.43 -4.73 -25.02
N THR A 12 -17.13 -4.29 -26.08
CA THR A 12 -18.17 -3.25 -26.01
C THR A 12 -19.20 -3.58 -24.93
N PHE A 13 -19.35 -4.86 -24.61
CA PHE A 13 -20.14 -5.39 -23.51
C PHE A 13 -19.71 -4.88 -22.11
N GLN A 14 -18.41 -4.84 -21.81
CA GLN A 14 -17.91 -4.37 -20.51
C GLN A 14 -18.11 -2.85 -20.37
N PHE A 15 -17.83 -2.09 -21.44
CA PHE A 15 -17.98 -0.63 -21.42
C PHE A 15 -19.44 -0.19 -21.32
N PHE A 16 -20.35 -0.85 -22.04
CA PHE A 16 -21.78 -0.53 -21.99
C PHE A 16 -22.41 -0.90 -20.64
N ASN A 17 -21.98 -2.01 -20.04
CA ASN A 17 -22.41 -2.40 -18.70
C ASN A 17 -21.90 -1.44 -17.63
N VAL A 18 -20.67 -0.97 -17.75
CA VAL A 18 -20.12 0.06 -16.87
C VAL A 18 -20.93 1.36 -17.03
N ILE A 19 -21.16 1.87 -18.24
CA ILE A 19 -21.96 3.09 -18.45
C ILE A 19 -23.40 2.94 -17.95
N ASN A 20 -24.06 1.81 -18.21
CA ASN A 20 -25.41 1.57 -17.69
C ASN A 20 -25.44 1.45 -16.17
N MET A 21 -24.40 0.85 -15.57
CA MET A 21 -24.24 0.81 -14.12
C MET A 21 -24.04 2.23 -13.56
N TRP A 22 -23.26 3.09 -14.22
CA TRP A 22 -23.08 4.50 -13.84
C TRP A 22 -24.35 5.32 -13.98
N LYS A 23 -25.14 5.13 -15.06
CA LYS A 23 -26.44 5.79 -15.22
C LYS A 23 -27.41 5.36 -14.12
N LYS A 24 -27.45 4.07 -13.79
CA LYS A 24 -28.27 3.55 -12.70
C LYS A 24 -27.80 4.08 -11.34
N LEU A 25 -26.50 4.14 -11.09
CA LEU A 25 -25.93 4.65 -9.84
C LEU A 25 -26.15 6.16 -9.68
N TYR A 26 -25.92 6.93 -10.74
CA TYR A 26 -26.19 8.38 -10.76
C TYR A 26 -27.67 8.67 -10.56
N PHE A 27 -28.55 7.92 -11.24
CA PHE A 27 -30.00 8.04 -11.07
C PHE A 27 -30.44 7.63 -9.65
N PHE A 28 -29.84 6.58 -9.07
CA PHE A 28 -30.12 6.16 -7.71
C PHE A 28 -29.64 7.19 -6.68
N LEU A 29 -28.44 7.73 -6.85
CA LEU A 29 -27.91 8.82 -6.03
C LEU A 29 -28.77 10.08 -6.14
N TYR A 30 -29.19 10.43 -7.36
CA TYR A 30 -30.11 11.54 -7.61
C TYR A 30 -31.46 11.30 -6.91
N LEU A 31 -32.03 10.09 -7.00
CA LEU A 31 -33.27 9.73 -6.31
C LEU A 31 -33.12 9.76 -4.79
N VAL A 32 -31.98 9.31 -4.24
CA VAL A 32 -31.72 9.38 -2.79
C VAL A 32 -31.62 10.82 -2.33
N ILE A 33 -30.95 11.69 -3.10
CA ILE A 33 -30.86 13.13 -2.82
C ILE A 33 -32.27 13.76 -2.86
N MET A 34 -33.06 13.49 -3.90
CA MET A 34 -34.42 14.03 -4.05
C MET A 34 -35.39 13.48 -2.99
N ALA A 35 -35.27 12.21 -2.60
CA ALA A 35 -36.09 11.60 -1.56
C ALA A 35 -35.77 12.18 -0.18
N GLN A 36 -34.50 12.52 0.07
CA GLN A 36 -34.08 13.13 1.31
C GLN A 36 -34.60 14.58 1.42
N ASP A 37 -34.57 15.33 0.32
CA ASP A 37 -35.10 16.69 0.24
C ASP A 37 -36.64 16.74 0.40
N SER A 38 -37.33 15.76 -0.20
CA SER A 38 -38.78 15.55 -0.04
C SER A 38 -39.17 15.27 1.41
N ASN A 39 -38.40 14.42 2.11
CA ASN A 39 -38.67 14.06 3.50
C ASN A 39 -38.42 15.22 4.47
N SER A 40 -37.40 16.06 4.23
CA SER A 40 -37.19 17.28 5.02
C SER A 40 -38.31 18.31 4.82
N SER A 41 -38.84 18.40 3.60
CA SER A 41 -39.96 19.29 3.26
C SER A 41 -41.28 18.83 3.88
N LEU A 42 -41.55 17.51 3.87
CA LEU A 42 -42.76 16.94 4.48
C LEU A 42 -42.73 17.02 6.03
N LEU A 43 -41.56 16.81 6.64
CA LEU A 43 -41.38 16.93 8.09
C LEU A 43 -41.50 18.37 8.60
N SER A 44 -41.06 19.36 7.81
CA SER A 44 -41.26 20.77 8.13
C SER A 44 -42.72 21.20 7.95
N PHE A 45 -43.43 20.64 6.95
CA PHE A 45 -44.86 20.87 6.74
C PHE A 45 -45.74 20.26 7.86
N GLN A 46 -45.52 19.00 8.24
CA GLN A 46 -46.26 18.34 9.33
C GLN A 46 -46.02 18.96 10.71
N ARG A 47 -44.84 19.56 10.94
CA ARG A 47 -44.56 20.30 12.18
C ARG A 47 -45.37 21.60 12.24
N ASN A 48 -45.58 22.26 11.11
CA ASN A 48 -46.35 23.51 11.02
C ASN A 48 -47.85 23.32 11.31
N GLU A 49 -48.45 22.22 10.82
CA GLU A 49 -49.88 21.93 11.07
C GLU A 49 -50.19 21.53 12.53
N ARG A 50 -49.20 21.07 13.31
CA ARG A 50 -49.42 20.65 14.71
C ARG A 50 -49.30 21.82 15.71
N GLU A 51 -48.73 22.96 15.32
CA GLU A 51 -48.56 24.13 16.19
C GLU A 51 -49.67 25.18 16.07
N GLU A 52 -50.57 25.07 15.09
CA GLU A 52 -51.66 26.06 14.89
C GLU A 52 -52.77 26.02 15.96
N THR A 53 -52.71 25.12 16.95
CA THR A 53 -53.77 25.00 17.97
C THR A 53 -53.43 25.55 19.36
N LYS A 54 -52.18 25.94 19.67
CA LYS A 54 -51.86 26.48 21.01
C LYS A 54 -50.71 27.50 21.02
N ASN A 55 -51.09 28.77 21.19
CA ASN A 55 -50.30 29.86 21.77
C ASN A 55 -49.07 30.38 20.99
N CYS A 56 -48.79 31.66 21.24
CA CYS A 56 -47.88 32.55 20.50
C CYS A 56 -46.48 31.97 20.23
N PRO A 57 -45.89 32.24 19.04
CA PRO A 57 -44.64 31.64 18.63
C PRO A 57 -43.44 32.32 19.29
N VAL A 58 -42.70 31.57 20.09
CA VAL A 58 -41.29 31.87 20.39
C VAL A 58 -40.46 31.15 19.32
N PRO A 59 -39.60 31.84 18.54
CA PRO A 59 -38.81 31.19 17.51
C PRO A 59 -37.78 30.26 18.15
N ASP A 60 -38.08 28.96 18.15
CA ASP A 60 -37.18 27.94 18.67
C ASP A 60 -36.00 27.73 17.71
N LYS A 61 -34.80 28.12 18.17
CA LYS A 61 -33.52 28.04 17.44
C LYS A 61 -33.00 26.59 17.30
N SER A 62 -33.76 25.59 17.76
CA SER A 62 -33.36 24.18 17.79
C SER A 62 -33.42 23.47 16.43
N SER A 63 -34.14 24.02 15.44
CA SER A 63 -34.35 23.39 14.12
C SER A 63 -33.14 23.47 13.17
N LEU A 64 -32.13 24.28 13.47
CA LEU A 64 -31.00 24.56 12.56
C LEU A 64 -29.78 23.61 12.71
N LYS A 65 -29.71 22.79 13.76
CA LYS A 65 -28.53 21.91 14.00
C LYS A 65 -28.53 20.60 13.20
N ILE A 66 -29.66 20.19 12.64
CA ILE A 66 -29.83 18.88 11.98
C ILE A 66 -29.31 18.89 10.52
N SER A 67 -29.08 20.06 9.92
CA SER A 67 -28.57 20.19 8.54
C SER A 67 -27.04 20.09 8.42
N SER A 68 -26.30 20.62 9.39
CA SER A 68 -24.83 20.71 9.30
C SER A 68 -24.13 19.34 9.29
N SER A 69 -24.57 18.42 10.16
CA SER A 69 -23.97 17.08 10.26
C SER A 69 -24.28 16.20 9.03
N LEU A 70 -25.46 16.38 8.44
CA LEU A 70 -25.89 15.65 7.26
C LEU A 70 -25.21 16.19 5.99
N LEU A 71 -25.05 17.51 5.88
CA LEU A 71 -24.28 18.15 4.81
C LEU A 71 -22.82 17.66 4.80
N GLY A 72 -22.18 17.57 5.97
CA GLY A 72 -20.81 17.06 6.07
C GLY A 72 -20.66 15.61 5.58
N LYS A 73 -21.61 14.73 5.93
CA LYS A 73 -21.63 13.34 5.44
C LYS A 73 -21.82 13.27 3.93
N LEU A 74 -22.66 14.13 3.35
CA LEU A 74 -22.90 14.19 1.91
C LEU A 74 -21.64 14.66 1.15
N MET A 75 -20.95 15.68 1.67
CA MET A 75 -19.70 16.17 1.10
C MET A 75 -18.57 15.14 1.17
N LEU A 76 -18.48 14.39 2.27
CA LEU A 76 -17.52 13.29 2.38
C LEU A 76 -17.83 12.17 1.39
N LEU A 77 -19.10 11.77 1.29
CA LEU A 77 -19.52 10.73 0.35
C LEU A 77 -19.25 11.14 -1.10
N SER A 78 -19.57 12.38 -1.47
CA SER A 78 -19.31 12.89 -2.83
C SER A 78 -17.81 12.93 -3.13
N ALA A 79 -16.97 13.37 -2.19
CA ALA A 79 -15.51 13.36 -2.33
C ALA A 79 -14.97 11.94 -2.53
N LEU A 80 -15.42 10.96 -1.73
CA LEU A 80 -15.03 9.55 -1.88
C LEU A 80 -15.43 9.00 -3.26
N MET A 81 -16.64 9.31 -3.73
CA MET A 81 -17.09 8.91 -5.07
C MET A 81 -16.24 9.54 -6.17
N CYS A 82 -15.89 10.82 -6.06
CA CYS A 82 -14.98 11.50 -7.00
C CYS A 82 -13.59 10.83 -7.03
N LEU A 83 -13.02 10.47 -5.87
CA LEU A 83 -11.73 9.78 -5.80
C LEU A 83 -11.76 8.41 -6.47
N ILE A 84 -12.85 7.65 -6.28
CA ILE A 84 -13.05 6.36 -6.96
C ILE A 84 -13.12 6.56 -8.48
N ILE A 85 -13.87 7.56 -8.96
CA ILE A 85 -13.98 7.86 -10.38
C ILE A 85 -12.61 8.21 -10.98
N LEU A 86 -11.83 9.06 -10.30
CA LEU A 86 -10.47 9.42 -10.74
C LEU A 86 -9.54 8.20 -10.78
N GLY A 87 -9.63 7.31 -9.79
CA GLY A 87 -8.89 6.05 -9.77
C GLY A 87 -9.25 5.13 -10.93
N ILE A 88 -10.54 5.00 -11.25
CA ILE A 88 -10.99 4.20 -12.38
C ILE A 88 -10.52 4.82 -13.70
N ILE A 89 -10.65 6.13 -13.88
CA ILE A 89 -10.16 6.83 -15.08
C ILE A 89 -8.65 6.59 -15.26
N LYS A 90 -7.87 6.75 -14.18
CA LYS A 90 -6.42 6.48 -14.20
C LYS A 90 -6.12 5.00 -14.51
N GLY A 91 -6.87 4.07 -13.93
CA GLY A 91 -6.75 2.64 -14.23
C GLY A 91 -7.02 2.33 -15.70
N ILE A 92 -8.06 2.91 -16.29
CA ILE A 92 -8.38 2.78 -17.71
C ILE A 92 -7.26 3.39 -18.57
N LEU A 93 -6.73 4.57 -18.20
CA LEU A 93 -5.61 5.19 -18.92
C LEU A 93 -4.34 4.33 -18.89
N GLY A 94 -4.03 3.69 -17.77
CA GLY A 94 -2.90 2.74 -17.67
C GLY A 94 -3.09 1.48 -18.53
N LEU A 95 -4.33 1.00 -18.65
CA LEU A 95 -4.66 -0.12 -19.52
C LEU A 95 -4.61 0.25 -21.01
N CYS A 96 -5.17 1.40 -21.40
CA CYS A 96 -5.43 1.74 -22.79
C CYS A 96 -4.32 2.58 -23.47
N CYS A 97 -3.67 3.49 -22.76
CA CYS A 97 -2.77 4.46 -23.40
C CYS A 97 -1.33 3.97 -23.44
N CYS A 98 -0.68 3.85 -22.27
CA CYS A 98 0.75 3.60 -22.17
C CYS A 98 1.08 2.96 -20.81
N ALA A 99 1.83 1.84 -20.80
CA ALA A 99 2.32 1.22 -19.56
C ALA A 99 3.16 2.18 -18.68
N PRO A 100 4.01 3.08 -19.24
CA PRO A 100 4.70 4.08 -18.43
C PRO A 100 3.77 5.01 -17.63
N VAL A 101 2.63 5.39 -18.22
CA VAL A 101 1.67 6.30 -17.59
C VAL A 101 0.91 5.62 -16.45
N GLY A 102 0.61 4.32 -16.61
CA GLY A 102 0.01 3.51 -15.57
C GLY A 102 0.96 3.22 -14.40
N MET A 103 2.26 3.09 -14.67
CA MET A 103 3.30 2.98 -13.64
C MET A 103 3.64 4.31 -12.97
N TRP A 104 3.40 5.43 -13.65
CA TRP A 104 3.65 6.75 -13.10
C TRP A 104 2.72 7.00 -11.91
N SER A 105 3.32 7.17 -10.72
CA SER A 105 2.73 7.23 -9.36
C SER A 105 2.70 5.91 -8.57
N LEU A 106 2.79 4.74 -9.19
CA LEU A 106 2.79 3.46 -8.47
C LEU A 106 4.07 3.26 -7.64
N GLY A 107 5.20 3.80 -8.09
CA GLY A 107 6.47 3.72 -7.36
C GLY A 107 6.46 4.45 -6.02
N ALA A 108 5.47 5.30 -5.73
CA ALA A 108 5.30 5.91 -4.41
C ALA A 108 4.49 5.02 -3.44
N LEU A 109 3.76 4.03 -3.95
CA LEU A 109 2.88 3.16 -3.16
C LEU A 109 3.48 1.76 -2.96
N ILE A 110 4.31 1.32 -3.91
CA ILE A 110 4.94 0.00 -3.88
C ILE A 110 6.43 0.20 -4.10
N ASP A 111 7.22 -0.50 -3.29
CA ASP A 111 8.66 -0.62 -3.50
C ASP A 111 8.91 -1.44 -4.79
N LEU A 112 9.23 -0.73 -5.88
CA LEU A 112 9.77 -1.32 -7.10
C LEU A 112 11.29 -1.10 -7.12
N PRO A 113 12.08 -2.05 -7.67
CA PRO A 113 11.64 -3.18 -8.48
C PRO A 113 11.33 -4.45 -7.67
N ARG A 114 10.25 -5.15 -8.05
CA ARG A 114 9.86 -6.46 -7.49
C ARG A 114 10.23 -7.57 -8.49
N PRO A 115 10.84 -8.69 -8.04
CA PRO A 115 11.08 -9.83 -8.91
C PRO A 115 9.77 -10.43 -9.41
N ILE A 116 9.72 -10.70 -10.71
CA ILE A 116 8.63 -11.38 -11.42
C ILE A 116 9.10 -12.78 -11.84
N ASP A 117 8.21 -13.76 -11.75
CA ASP A 117 8.52 -15.14 -12.12
C ASP A 117 8.57 -15.34 -13.64
N SER A 118 7.74 -14.58 -14.37
CA SER A 118 7.65 -14.62 -15.83
C SER A 118 7.18 -13.29 -16.43
N TYR A 119 7.53 -13.04 -17.70
CA TYR A 119 7.04 -11.90 -18.44
C TYR A 119 5.53 -11.94 -18.61
N GLN A 120 4.90 -10.76 -18.57
CA GLN A 120 3.45 -10.64 -18.71
C GLN A 120 3.01 -10.66 -20.18
N GLU A 121 3.93 -10.36 -21.08
CA GLU A 121 3.76 -10.42 -22.52
C GLU A 121 3.76 -11.89 -22.99
N GLY A 122 2.70 -12.32 -23.68
CA GLY A 122 2.55 -13.73 -24.10
C GLY A 122 3.68 -14.23 -25.01
N GLU A 123 4.31 -13.33 -25.76
CA GLU A 123 5.46 -13.63 -26.63
C GLU A 123 6.73 -13.94 -25.84
N LEU A 124 6.87 -13.40 -24.63
CA LEU A 124 8.06 -13.54 -23.80
C LEU A 124 7.85 -14.51 -22.62
N ALA A 125 6.62 -14.97 -22.40
CA ALA A 125 6.24 -15.75 -21.22
C ALA A 125 7.02 -17.05 -21.01
N HIS A 126 7.62 -17.61 -22.06
CA HIS A 126 8.41 -18.84 -22.04
C HIS A 126 9.91 -18.61 -21.85
N ILE A 127 10.36 -17.35 -21.84
CA ILE A 127 11.76 -16.96 -21.72
C ILE A 127 12.04 -16.58 -20.26
N PRO A 128 13.18 -16.98 -19.68
CA PRO A 128 13.56 -16.55 -18.33
C PRO A 128 13.66 -15.02 -18.24
N VAL A 129 13.20 -14.47 -17.13
CA VAL A 129 13.23 -13.01 -16.89
C VAL A 129 14.66 -12.54 -16.71
N VAL A 130 15.02 -11.51 -17.46
CA VAL A 130 16.33 -10.85 -17.41
C VAL A 130 16.15 -9.53 -16.67
N TYR A 131 17.05 -9.27 -15.74
CA TYR A 131 17.06 -8.06 -14.94
C TYR A 131 18.27 -7.20 -15.29
N ASP A 132 18.10 -5.89 -15.22
CA ASP A 132 19.22 -4.97 -15.31
C ASP A 132 20.01 -4.84 -13.99
N GLN A 133 21.08 -4.06 -14.01
CA GLN A 133 21.95 -3.80 -12.84
C GLN A 133 21.21 -3.17 -11.65
N THR A 134 20.07 -2.55 -11.90
CA THR A 134 19.23 -1.91 -10.87
C THR A 134 18.06 -2.80 -10.43
N GLY A 135 17.97 -4.03 -10.94
CA GLY A 135 16.94 -5.01 -10.60
C GLY A 135 15.62 -4.87 -11.37
N TRP A 136 15.55 -4.05 -12.43
CA TRP A 136 14.34 -3.92 -13.25
C TRP A 136 14.27 -4.99 -14.34
N PRO A 137 13.09 -5.57 -14.61
CA PRO A 137 12.93 -6.48 -15.73
C PRO A 137 13.16 -5.73 -17.04
N VAL A 138 13.93 -6.33 -17.94
CA VAL A 138 14.26 -5.78 -19.26
C VAL A 138 13.94 -6.80 -20.35
N HIS A 139 13.63 -6.31 -21.54
CA HIS A 139 13.41 -7.18 -22.69
C HIS A 139 14.71 -7.96 -23.03
N PRO A 140 14.67 -9.29 -23.21
CA PRO A 140 15.87 -10.12 -23.34
C PRO A 140 16.70 -9.78 -24.59
N GLU A 141 16.06 -9.45 -25.71
CA GLU A 141 16.77 -9.15 -26.97
C GLU A 141 17.27 -7.72 -27.07
N THR A 142 16.52 -6.74 -26.54
CA THR A 142 16.82 -5.31 -26.73
C THR A 142 17.47 -4.68 -25.51
N GLY A 143 17.40 -5.32 -24.35
CA GLY A 143 17.87 -4.78 -23.07
C GLY A 143 17.09 -3.56 -22.57
N GLN A 144 15.96 -3.22 -23.21
CA GLN A 144 15.18 -2.04 -22.83
C GLN A 144 14.14 -2.35 -21.74
N ARG A 145 13.85 -1.36 -20.89
CA ARG A 145 12.80 -1.41 -19.85
C ARG A 145 11.40 -1.20 -20.45
N THR A 146 11.05 -1.95 -21.48
CA THR A 146 9.75 -1.88 -22.16
C THR A 146 8.74 -2.89 -21.64
N VAL A 147 9.19 -3.87 -20.86
CA VAL A 147 8.37 -4.95 -20.29
C VAL A 147 7.59 -4.49 -19.07
N ARG A 148 6.38 -5.04 -18.89
CA ARG A 148 5.54 -4.72 -17.73
C ARG A 148 6.01 -5.47 -16.48
N ALA A 149 6.36 -4.72 -15.44
CA ALA A 149 6.72 -5.28 -14.12
C ALA A 149 5.52 -5.83 -13.33
N LEU A 150 4.29 -5.44 -13.69
CA LEU A 150 3.06 -5.82 -12.98
C LEU A 150 2.02 -6.38 -13.96
N PRO A 151 1.23 -7.39 -13.56
CA PRO A 151 0.09 -7.84 -14.34
C PRO A 151 -0.92 -6.71 -14.55
N LYS A 152 -1.54 -6.64 -15.74
CA LYS A 152 -2.52 -5.59 -16.11
C LYS A 152 -3.66 -5.45 -15.09
N LYS A 153 -4.14 -6.58 -14.55
CA LYS A 153 -5.19 -6.60 -13.52
C LYS A 153 -4.73 -5.92 -12.22
N THR A 154 -3.51 -6.24 -11.80
CA THR A 154 -2.89 -5.65 -10.60
C THR A 154 -2.63 -4.16 -10.80
N GLU A 155 -2.10 -3.77 -11.96
CA GLU A 155 -1.88 -2.37 -12.33
C GLU A 155 -3.20 -1.56 -12.29
N PHE A 156 -4.28 -2.11 -12.84
CA PHE A 156 -5.60 -1.49 -12.79
C PHE A 156 -6.12 -1.35 -11.35
N PHE A 157 -6.03 -2.42 -10.56
CA PHE A 157 -6.47 -2.41 -9.17
C PHE A 157 -5.71 -1.37 -8.34
N LEU A 158 -4.38 -1.35 -8.46
CA LEU A 158 -3.54 -0.41 -7.73
C LEU A 158 -3.80 1.04 -8.14
N ASN A 159 -3.96 1.32 -9.44
CA ASN A 159 -4.34 2.66 -9.90
C ASN A 159 -5.72 3.10 -9.39
N THR A 160 -6.66 2.15 -9.25
CA THR A 160 -7.99 2.43 -8.69
C THR A 160 -7.91 2.78 -7.21
N VAL A 161 -7.12 2.02 -6.44
CA VAL A 161 -6.96 2.21 -4.99
C VAL A 161 -6.01 3.37 -4.66
N PHE A 162 -5.14 3.79 -5.58
CA PHE A 162 -4.13 4.82 -5.36
C PHE A 162 -4.71 6.12 -4.78
N PHE A 163 -5.80 6.63 -5.37
CA PHE A 163 -6.42 7.89 -4.91
C PHE A 163 -7.08 7.78 -3.53
N LEU A 164 -7.36 6.57 -3.05
CA LEU A 164 -7.85 6.32 -1.69
C LEU A 164 -6.69 6.10 -0.71
N ALA A 165 -5.73 5.25 -1.10
CA ALA A 165 -4.61 4.87 -0.24
C ALA A 165 -3.62 6.01 -0.02
N TYR A 166 -3.32 6.81 -1.05
CA TYR A 166 -2.35 7.91 -0.96
C TYR A 166 -2.71 8.95 0.11
N PRO A 167 -3.92 9.56 0.13
CA PRO A 167 -4.27 10.50 1.19
C PRO A 167 -4.31 9.85 2.57
N LEU A 168 -4.71 8.58 2.68
CA LEU A 168 -4.67 7.85 3.96
C LEU A 168 -3.22 7.67 4.44
N ALA A 169 -2.29 7.32 3.55
CA ALA A 169 -0.87 7.19 3.89
C ALA A 169 -0.27 8.52 4.35
N VAL A 170 -0.60 9.63 3.66
CA VAL A 170 -0.19 10.98 4.06
C VAL A 170 -0.77 11.35 5.42
N LEU A 171 -2.05 11.08 5.67
CA LEU A 171 -2.67 11.32 6.98
C LEU A 171 -2.00 10.51 8.08
N VAL A 172 -1.70 9.23 7.85
CA VAL A 172 -0.97 8.39 8.81
C VAL A 172 0.43 8.94 9.08
N SER A 173 1.14 9.38 8.03
CA SER A 173 2.48 9.98 8.16
C SER A 173 2.47 11.30 8.95
N ILE A 174 1.45 12.14 8.74
CA ILE A 174 1.27 13.36 9.54
C ILE A 174 0.89 13.00 10.97
N CYS A 175 -0.02 12.05 11.18
CA CYS A 175 -0.42 11.60 12.50
C CYS A 175 0.77 11.00 13.27
N SER A 176 1.61 10.18 12.64
CA SER A 176 2.81 9.66 13.28
C SER A 176 3.78 10.80 13.61
N ALA A 177 4.05 11.73 12.68
CA ALA A 177 4.90 12.88 12.95
C ALA A 177 4.38 13.79 14.08
N CYS A 178 3.07 13.91 14.24
CA CYS A 178 2.44 14.67 15.33
C CYS A 178 2.43 13.90 16.66
N CYS A 179 2.23 12.58 16.65
CA CYS A 179 2.17 11.74 17.85
C CYS A 179 3.55 11.34 18.39
N PHE A 180 4.60 11.33 17.56
CA PHE A 180 5.99 11.09 17.99
C PHE A 180 6.68 12.34 18.56
N LYS A 181 5.96 13.44 18.79
CA LYS A 181 6.51 14.64 19.44
C LYS A 181 6.66 14.53 20.97
N GLU A 182 6.25 13.43 21.57
CA GLU A 182 6.38 13.22 23.02
C GLU A 182 7.52 12.24 23.31
N SER A 183 8.61 12.77 23.88
CA SER A 183 9.86 12.11 24.32
C SER A 183 11.04 12.11 23.33
N ALA A 184 11.47 13.29 22.92
CA ALA A 184 12.88 13.54 22.57
C ALA A 184 13.69 14.09 23.77
N GLU A 185 13.23 13.85 24.99
CA GLU A 185 14.08 13.85 26.17
C GLU A 185 14.03 12.43 26.75
N HIS A 186 15.20 11.80 26.83
CA HIS A 186 15.46 10.56 27.57
C HIS A 186 15.23 9.21 26.87
N GLU A 187 15.99 8.91 25.80
CA GLU A 187 16.38 7.50 25.56
C GLU A 187 17.76 7.37 24.89
N SER A 188 18.80 7.69 25.65
CA SER A 188 20.11 7.08 25.44
C SER A 188 20.03 5.60 25.84
N GLY A 189 19.60 4.76 24.91
CA GLY A 189 19.95 3.33 24.91
C GLY A 189 18.77 2.37 25.01
N CYS A 190 18.28 1.88 23.86
CA CYS A 190 17.79 0.50 23.73
C CYS A 190 17.56 0.07 22.26
N TYR A 191 18.52 0.26 21.35
CA TYR A 191 18.48 -0.42 20.05
C TYR A 191 19.84 -1.04 19.74
N LYS A 192 20.25 -1.99 20.58
CA LYS A 192 21.45 -2.81 20.36
C LYS A 192 21.13 -4.27 20.00
N CYS A 193 19.86 -4.60 19.75
CA CYS A 193 19.41 -5.99 19.65
C CYS A 193 18.48 -6.27 18.47
N VAL A 194 18.70 -5.65 17.30
CA VAL A 194 18.18 -6.22 16.05
C VAL A 194 19.38 -6.46 15.14
N ASN A 195 19.81 -7.71 15.07
CA ASN A 195 20.72 -8.19 14.03
C ASN A 195 19.98 -8.13 12.69
N THR A 196 19.94 -6.96 12.07
CA THR A 196 19.74 -6.87 10.62
C THR A 196 21.00 -7.43 9.98
N VAL A 197 20.91 -8.65 9.46
CA VAL A 197 21.93 -9.22 8.58
C VAL A 197 21.94 -8.37 7.31
N VAL A 198 22.81 -7.36 7.29
CA VAL A 198 23.11 -6.58 6.09
C VAL A 198 23.94 -7.48 5.18
N PHE A 199 23.32 -8.02 4.13
CA PHE A 199 24.06 -8.64 3.04
C PHE A 199 24.76 -7.54 2.25
N ASN A 200 25.99 -7.20 2.63
CA ASN A 200 26.87 -6.42 1.78
C ASN A 200 27.37 -7.33 0.65
N THR A 201 26.70 -7.26 -0.49
CA THR A 201 27.30 -7.67 -1.77
C THR A 201 28.26 -6.59 -2.25
N CYS A 202 29.41 -7.06 -2.74
CA CYS A 202 30.41 -6.38 -3.58
C CYS A 202 31.56 -5.68 -2.85
N VAL A 203 32.72 -6.32 -2.92
CA VAL A 203 34.06 -5.73 -2.76
C VAL A 203 34.34 -4.83 -3.97
N PRO A 204 34.77 -3.59 -3.75
CA PRO A 204 35.86 -3.03 -4.54
C PRO A 204 37.01 -2.56 -3.65
N SER A 205 38.21 -2.88 -4.12
CA SER A 205 39.48 -2.60 -3.50
C SER A 205 39.73 -1.13 -3.19
N ALA A 206 40.39 -0.92 -2.05
CA ALA A 206 41.35 0.13 -1.74
C ALA A 206 40.94 1.60 -1.98
N SER A 207 40.54 2.30 -0.91
CA SER A 207 41.37 3.35 -0.28
C SER A 207 40.60 4.16 0.78
N GLY A 208 41.14 4.16 2.00
CA GLY A 208 41.06 5.29 2.94
C GLY A 208 39.83 5.45 3.83
N LYS A 209 40.00 5.15 5.14
CA LYS A 209 39.38 5.76 6.35
C LYS A 209 37.85 5.91 6.40
N GLU A 210 37.11 5.60 7.47
CA GLU A 210 37.39 5.34 8.89
C GLU A 210 36.07 4.78 9.51
N SER A 211 36.21 4.00 10.59
CA SER A 211 35.15 3.70 11.58
C SER A 211 33.90 2.92 11.12
N GLY A 212 34.07 1.62 10.89
CA GLY A 212 32.99 0.63 11.06
C GLY A 212 33.55 -0.53 11.89
N ASP A 213 32.77 -1.03 12.85
CA ASP A 213 33.14 -2.20 13.66
C ASP A 213 33.58 -3.34 12.74
N VAL A 214 34.89 -3.55 12.69
CA VAL A 214 35.51 -4.64 11.95
C VAL A 214 35.13 -5.91 12.70
N LEU A 215 34.20 -6.68 12.13
CA LEU A 215 34.03 -8.07 12.52
C LEU A 215 35.42 -8.72 12.43
N PRO A 216 35.94 -9.31 13.52
CA PRO A 216 37.25 -9.95 13.49
C PRO A 216 37.17 -11.14 12.55
N ILE A 217 37.55 -10.92 11.29
CA ILE A 217 37.87 -11.98 10.35
C ILE A 217 39.09 -12.66 10.96
N TYR A 218 38.98 -13.96 11.23
CA TYR A 218 40.09 -14.78 11.73
C TYR A 218 41.32 -14.52 10.85
N SER A 219 42.40 -14.03 11.47
CA SER A 219 43.69 -13.97 10.77
C SER A 219 44.30 -15.36 10.76
N ASP A 220 44.98 -15.74 9.68
CA ASP A 220 45.54 -17.09 9.51
C ASP A 220 46.59 -17.47 10.58
N ASP A 221 47.04 -16.50 11.40
CA ASP A 221 47.99 -16.69 12.49
C ASP A 221 47.32 -16.95 13.87
N ASP A 222 45.99 -16.89 13.98
CA ASP A 222 45.25 -17.02 15.24
C ASP A 222 44.80 -18.46 15.56
N ALA A 223 45.69 -19.44 15.37
CA ALA A 223 45.43 -20.85 15.72
C ALA A 223 44.98 -21.05 17.18
N SER A 224 45.33 -20.13 18.07
CA SER A 224 44.90 -20.15 19.48
C SER A 224 43.41 -19.88 19.68
N GLN A 225 42.76 -19.13 18.76
CA GLN A 225 41.35 -18.80 18.81
C GLN A 225 40.49 -20.00 18.37
N GLU A 226 40.90 -20.67 17.29
CA GLU A 226 40.25 -21.88 16.79
C GLU A 226 40.23 -23.02 17.82
N ILE A 227 41.33 -23.18 18.58
CA ILE A 227 41.41 -24.17 19.66
C ILE A 227 40.40 -23.85 20.78
N LYS A 228 40.22 -22.57 21.13
CA LYS A 228 39.26 -22.15 22.16
C LYS A 228 37.82 -22.42 21.72
N ASP A 229 37.49 -22.09 20.48
CA ASP A 229 36.15 -22.30 19.93
C ASP A 229 35.83 -23.80 19.82
N THR A 230 36.81 -24.60 19.37
CA THR A 230 36.70 -26.06 19.34
C THR A 230 36.47 -26.63 20.75
N HIS A 231 37.23 -26.17 21.74
CA HIS A 231 37.07 -26.61 23.13
C HIS A 231 35.70 -26.22 23.71
N TYR A 232 35.20 -25.02 23.36
CA TYR A 232 33.87 -24.58 23.76
C TYR A 232 32.77 -25.49 23.19
N VAL A 233 32.82 -25.80 21.89
CA VAL A 233 31.84 -26.66 21.22
C VAL A 233 31.85 -28.07 21.81
N VAL A 234 33.04 -28.65 22.03
CA VAL A 234 33.17 -29.98 22.66
C VAL A 234 32.59 -29.99 24.08
N ASN A 235 32.84 -28.94 24.88
CA ASN A 235 32.25 -28.85 26.22
C ASN A 235 30.72 -28.73 26.17
N GLN A 236 30.16 -27.94 25.26
CA GLN A 236 28.71 -27.84 25.11
C GLN A 236 28.07 -29.17 24.70
N MET A 237 28.73 -29.94 23.82
CA MET A 237 28.29 -31.30 23.46
C MET A 237 28.34 -32.27 24.66
N ARG A 238 29.34 -32.16 25.54
CA ARG A 238 29.37 -32.98 26.77
C ARG A 238 28.25 -32.60 27.73
N TYR A 239 27.96 -31.31 27.90
CA TYR A 239 26.87 -30.87 28.76
C TYR A 239 25.50 -31.35 28.26
N SER A 240 25.28 -31.32 26.94
CA SER A 240 24.04 -31.84 26.36
C SER A 240 23.90 -33.36 26.57
N GLN A 241 25.00 -34.12 26.42
CA GLN A 241 25.01 -35.57 26.66
C GLN A 241 24.72 -35.91 28.12
N GLN A 242 25.35 -35.21 29.07
CA GLN A 242 25.08 -35.39 30.50
C GLN A 242 23.64 -35.05 30.87
N SER A 243 23.07 -34.01 30.25
CA SER A 243 21.67 -33.64 30.47
C SER A 243 20.69 -34.73 30.01
N LEU A 244 21.00 -35.41 28.90
CA LEU A 244 20.19 -36.52 28.40
C LEU A 244 20.26 -37.75 29.32
N ILE A 245 21.46 -38.11 29.77
CA ILE A 245 21.66 -39.23 30.70
C ILE A 245 20.97 -38.94 32.03
N ASN A 246 21.14 -37.74 32.59
CA ASN A 246 20.54 -37.37 33.85
C ASN A 246 19.00 -37.39 33.77
N LYS A 247 18.42 -37.00 32.62
CA LYS A 247 16.96 -37.06 32.39
C LYS A 247 16.42 -38.49 32.32
N SER A 248 17.18 -39.45 31.78
CA SER A 248 16.78 -40.88 31.78
C SER A 248 16.75 -41.50 33.18
N SER A 249 17.52 -40.97 34.14
CA SER A 249 17.53 -41.43 35.53
C SER A 249 16.26 -41.07 36.31
N TRP A 250 15.43 -40.13 35.84
CA TRP A 250 14.18 -39.74 36.52
C TRP A 250 12.99 -40.63 36.15
N TYR A 251 13.17 -41.55 35.20
CA TYR A 251 12.11 -42.45 34.70
C TYR A 251 12.39 -43.94 35.01
N SER A 252 13.36 -44.23 35.87
CA SER A 252 13.62 -45.57 36.46
C SER A 252 13.30 -45.54 37.94
#